data_AF-A0A955QKB4-F1
#
_entry.id   AF-A0A955QKB4-F1
#
_cell.length_a   1.000
_cell.length_b   1.000
_cell.length_c   1.000
_cell.angle_alpha   90.00
_cell.angle_beta   90.00
_cell.angle_gamma   90.00
#
_symmetry.space_group_name_H-M   'P 1'
#
loop_
_entity.id
_entity.type
_entity.pdbx_description
1 polymer ?
#
loop_
_entity_poly.entity_id
_entity_poly.type
_entity_poly.pdbx_seq_one_letter_code
_entity_poly.pdbx_strand_id
1 'polypeptide(L)'
;MVGSFFSIRVLVFFCVLVTGLAGCSSMTGGTMGRAWTANSQCEVLLAWVKQFEQEFPLRSIGLYGGQSRATVANLYRPEVFEPVFGFPYEKAHEGTIKEMTEEILPPCSGSIKGAKPETVQAFRPLKILVDAGFPFQEAMARAVAERIKEEEWRKQALSEIADIPATQDGFANIQDYYLRTGEQEIQNLWTSDQKAYLRRVKARRGEIGKILLDQLLPEPDMFPASFASLENIRAAEPYLLALKESGDQDLRHLAERYTAQKHRIVEKLIGAEVDDLMRIPHNEDGFHLTKEWFEEFQRVFAPYADTEAMQQAVGNFQGKRQAIFENNRRMIYSRFAELGLGNTARQQEEKLIAETFPLPSDYHLPFYREFRANYRNKGNSVVLDMLDKTKNAVMDYYDAVSGFAKGWLHGTPE
;
A
#
# COMPACT_ATOMS: atom_id res chain seq x y z
N MET A 1 2.71 67.60 -27.62
CA MET A 1 3.19 66.89 -28.82
C MET A 1 2.98 65.41 -28.60
N VAL A 2 2.03 64.84 -29.35
CA VAL A 2 1.84 63.43 -29.77
C VAL A 2 1.99 62.37 -28.65
N GLY A 3 0.92 61.76 -28.10
CA GLY A 3 -0.06 60.86 -28.75
C GLY A 3 0.53 59.43 -28.81
N SER A 4 0.01 58.36 -28.22
CA SER A 4 -1.32 57.72 -28.35
C SER A 4 -1.38 56.54 -27.34
N PHE A 5 -2.42 56.34 -26.51
CA PHE A 5 -3.65 55.56 -26.74
C PHE A 5 -3.50 54.17 -27.41
N PHE A 6 -3.71 53.09 -26.63
CA PHE A 6 -4.30 51.76 -26.94
C PHE A 6 -4.33 51.01 -25.59
N SER A 7 -5.40 50.63 -24.88
CA SER A 7 -6.82 50.31 -25.12
C SER A 7 -7.11 49.03 -25.92
N ILE A 8 -7.62 48.03 -25.17
CA ILE A 8 -8.60 46.98 -25.54
C ILE A 8 -8.08 45.62 -26.08
N ARG A 9 -8.38 44.57 -25.29
CA ARG A 9 -8.99 43.23 -25.60
C ARG A 9 -8.30 42.14 -24.76
N VAL A 10 -8.91 41.61 -23.70
CA VAL A 10 -9.93 40.55 -23.75
C VAL A 10 -9.53 39.45 -24.72
N LEU A 11 -8.79 38.47 -24.23
CA LEU A 11 -8.67 37.14 -24.85
C LEU A 11 -9.46 36.16 -24.00
N VAL A 12 -10.78 36.28 -24.18
CA VAL A 12 -11.72 35.16 -24.08
C VAL A 12 -11.28 34.15 -25.12
N PHE A 13 -10.83 32.98 -24.68
CA PHE A 13 -10.55 31.87 -25.58
C PHE A 13 -11.89 31.38 -26.16
N PHE A 14 -12.12 31.77 -27.41
CA PHE A 14 -13.22 31.33 -28.25
C PHE A 14 -13.07 29.83 -28.51
N CYS A 15 -13.96 29.06 -27.89
CA CYS A 15 -14.50 27.87 -28.51
C CYS A 15 -15.50 28.35 -29.58
N VAL A 16 -15.26 28.06 -30.86
CA VAL A 16 -16.27 27.83 -31.94
C VAL A 16 -15.57 27.80 -33.31
N LEU A 17 -16.03 26.86 -34.15
CA LEU A 17 -15.76 26.62 -35.58
C LEU A 17 -14.62 25.67 -35.95
N VAL A 18 -14.84 24.37 -35.68
CA VAL A 18 -14.67 23.35 -36.73
C VAL A 18 -15.95 22.51 -36.80
N THR A 19 -16.71 22.74 -37.86
CA THR A 19 -17.77 21.85 -38.33
C THR A 19 -17.16 20.54 -38.81
N GLY A 20 -17.47 19.43 -38.13
CA GLY A 20 -17.05 18.10 -38.57
C GLY A 20 -17.22 17.04 -37.49
N LEU A 21 -18.43 16.49 -37.38
CA LEU A 21 -18.76 15.14 -36.92
C LEU A 21 -17.64 14.33 -36.24
N ALA A 22 -17.53 14.40 -34.92
CA ALA A 22 -17.20 13.26 -34.04
C ALA A 22 -17.29 13.72 -32.57
N GLY A 23 -18.00 12.96 -31.76
CA GLY A 23 -18.39 13.32 -30.39
C GLY A 23 -17.22 13.54 -29.44
N CYS A 24 -17.10 14.76 -28.95
CA CYS A 24 -16.80 15.02 -27.54
C CYS A 24 -18.11 15.44 -26.88
N SER A 25 -19.02 14.48 -26.73
CA SER A 25 -20.16 14.64 -25.83
C SER A 25 -19.60 14.61 -24.42
N SER A 26 -19.52 15.76 -23.74
CA SER A 26 -19.45 15.74 -22.29
C SER A 26 -20.71 15.00 -21.84
N MET A 27 -20.58 13.78 -21.33
CA MET A 27 -21.65 13.02 -20.68
C MET A 27 -22.00 13.65 -19.31
N THR A 28 -22.03 14.98 -19.25
CA THR A 28 -22.56 15.74 -18.12
C THR A 28 -24.07 15.74 -18.30
N GLY A 29 -24.76 14.87 -17.57
CA GLY A 29 -26.21 14.69 -17.64
C GLY A 29 -26.94 16.03 -17.60
N GLY A 30 -27.72 16.34 -18.64
CA GLY A 30 -28.62 17.50 -18.68
C GLY A 30 -29.93 17.19 -17.95
N THR A 31 -30.51 18.15 -17.22
CA THR A 31 -31.78 17.97 -16.48
C THR A 31 -32.88 17.51 -17.42
N MET A 32 -33.55 16.40 -17.09
CA MET A 32 -34.68 15.92 -17.90
C MET A 32 -35.80 16.96 -17.87
N GLY A 33 -36.19 17.47 -19.03
CA GLY A 33 -37.30 18.41 -19.17
C GLY A 33 -38.33 17.91 -20.18
N ARG A 34 -39.57 18.42 -20.08
CA ARG A 34 -40.67 18.10 -21.01
C ARG A 34 -40.35 18.36 -22.49
N ALA A 35 -39.35 19.20 -22.78
CA ALA A 35 -38.90 19.51 -24.14
C ALA A 35 -38.02 18.41 -24.78
N TRP A 36 -37.67 17.37 -24.03
CA TRP A 36 -36.77 16.32 -24.50
C TRP A 36 -37.53 15.23 -25.27
N THR A 37 -36.92 14.71 -26.34
CA THR A 37 -37.48 13.54 -27.03
C THR A 37 -37.41 12.31 -26.13
N ALA A 38 -38.32 11.35 -26.30
CA ALA A 38 -38.29 10.09 -25.55
C ALA A 38 -36.92 9.39 -25.61
N ASN A 39 -36.23 9.41 -26.76
CA ASN A 39 -34.89 8.85 -26.86
C ASN A 39 -33.85 9.61 -26.01
N SER A 40 -33.87 10.95 -26.03
CA SER A 40 -32.97 11.77 -25.21
C SER A 40 -33.22 11.60 -23.71
N GLN A 41 -34.48 11.42 -23.30
CA GLN A 41 -34.84 11.13 -21.91
C GLN A 41 -34.26 9.77 -21.48
N CYS A 42 -34.38 8.74 -22.33
CA CYS A 42 -33.83 7.42 -22.03
C CYS A 42 -32.29 7.39 -22.02
N GLU A 43 -31.61 8.16 -22.86
CA GLU A 43 -30.14 8.27 -22.84
C GLU A 43 -29.64 8.90 -21.53
N VAL A 44 -30.32 9.94 -21.02
CA VAL A 44 -29.97 10.55 -19.72
C VAL A 44 -30.28 9.62 -18.56
N LEU A 45 -31.45 8.97 -18.57
CA LEU A 45 -31.78 7.94 -17.57
C LEU A 45 -30.73 6.83 -17.57
N LEU A 46 -30.36 6.33 -18.73
CA LEU A 46 -29.37 5.26 -18.86
C LEU A 46 -27.98 5.68 -18.35
N ALA A 47 -27.52 6.89 -18.70
CA ALA A 47 -26.26 7.42 -18.20
C ALA A 47 -26.27 7.56 -16.68
N TRP A 48 -27.35 8.12 -16.13
CA TRP A 48 -27.52 8.31 -14.70
C TRP A 48 -27.60 6.96 -13.95
N VAL A 49 -28.39 5.97 -14.40
CA VAL A 49 -28.46 4.67 -13.70
C VAL A 49 -27.13 3.92 -13.76
N LYS A 50 -26.40 3.99 -14.89
CA LYS A 50 -25.06 3.38 -15.00
C LYS A 50 -24.08 3.99 -14.01
N GLN A 51 -24.14 5.30 -13.84
CA GLN A 51 -23.31 5.99 -12.86
C GLN A 51 -23.71 5.63 -11.43
N PHE A 52 -25.02 5.54 -11.15
CA PHE A 52 -25.53 5.06 -9.87
C PHE A 52 -25.04 3.65 -9.54
N GLU A 53 -25.03 2.72 -10.51
CA GLU A 53 -24.50 1.36 -10.33
C GLU A 53 -22.99 1.35 -10.01
N GLN A 54 -22.23 2.30 -10.55
CA GLN A 54 -20.80 2.46 -10.23
C GLN A 54 -20.58 2.96 -8.79
N GLU A 55 -21.45 3.84 -8.30
CA GLU A 55 -21.42 4.35 -6.92
C GLU A 55 -21.97 3.34 -5.91
N PHE A 56 -22.98 2.57 -6.32
CA PHE A 56 -23.74 1.61 -5.50
C PHE A 56 -23.97 0.29 -6.28
N PRO A 57 -22.99 -0.64 -6.26
CA PRO A 57 -23.14 -1.91 -6.96
C PRO A 57 -24.37 -2.71 -6.48
N LEU A 58 -25.12 -3.31 -7.41
CA LEU A 58 -26.37 -4.04 -7.11
C LEU A 58 -26.23 -5.13 -6.03
N ARG A 59 -25.05 -5.73 -5.87
CA ARG A 59 -24.76 -6.72 -4.82
C ARG A 59 -24.76 -6.13 -3.40
N SER A 60 -24.53 -4.82 -3.28
CA SER A 60 -24.47 -4.08 -2.00
C SER A 60 -25.85 -3.67 -1.49
N ILE A 61 -26.86 -3.64 -2.35
CA ILE A 61 -28.21 -3.15 -2.06
C ILE A 61 -29.02 -4.17 -1.22
N GLY A 62 -28.50 -5.40 -1.05
CA GLY A 62 -29.26 -6.54 -0.53
C GLY A 62 -29.20 -6.85 0.97
N LEU A 63 -28.32 -6.26 1.81
CA LEU A 63 -28.06 -6.88 3.13
C LEU A 63 -28.01 -6.01 4.41
N TYR A 64 -27.88 -4.68 4.37
CA TYR A 64 -27.75 -3.91 5.62
C TYR A 64 -28.30 -2.51 5.49
N GLY A 65 -29.52 -2.22 5.96
CA GLY A 65 -30.04 -0.87 6.27
C GLY A 65 -30.04 0.20 5.15
N GLY A 66 -29.39 -0.03 4.01
CA GLY A 66 -29.12 0.90 2.91
C GLY A 66 -30.15 0.84 1.79
N GLN A 67 -31.24 0.10 2.00
CA GLN A 67 -32.38 0.10 1.10
C GLN A 67 -33.09 1.46 1.03
N SER A 68 -32.90 2.39 1.95
CA SER A 68 -33.43 3.76 1.81
C SER A 68 -32.45 4.67 1.06
N ARG A 69 -31.15 4.62 1.38
CA ARG A 69 -30.12 5.49 0.80
C ARG A 69 -29.90 5.22 -0.69
N ALA A 70 -29.69 3.95 -1.07
CA ALA A 70 -29.55 3.58 -2.48
C ALA A 70 -30.82 3.90 -3.28
N THR A 71 -31.97 3.69 -2.66
CA THR A 71 -33.29 3.90 -3.28
C THR A 71 -33.72 5.36 -3.35
N VAL A 72 -33.04 6.29 -2.67
CA VAL A 72 -33.27 7.74 -2.84
C VAL A 72 -32.13 8.40 -3.62
N ALA A 73 -30.88 7.94 -3.45
CA ALA A 73 -29.72 8.45 -4.18
C ALA A 73 -29.86 8.24 -5.68
N ASN A 74 -30.67 7.28 -6.11
CA ASN A 74 -31.05 7.08 -7.50
C ASN A 74 -32.03 8.15 -8.07
N LEU A 75 -32.57 9.05 -7.25
CA LEU A 75 -33.40 10.13 -7.76
C LEU A 75 -32.55 11.37 -8.07
N TYR A 76 -31.36 11.45 -7.45
CA TYR A 76 -30.45 12.58 -7.52
C TYR A 76 -29.19 12.25 -8.32
N ARG A 77 -28.57 13.30 -8.85
CA ARG A 77 -27.26 13.19 -9.47
C ARG A 77 -26.16 13.08 -8.44
N PRO A 78 -25.21 12.15 -8.60
CA PRO A 78 -24.12 12.01 -7.65
C PRO A 78 -23.25 13.25 -7.43
N GLU A 79 -22.85 13.92 -8.51
CA GLU A 79 -21.85 15.00 -8.42
C GLU A 79 -22.40 16.33 -7.92
N VAL A 80 -23.64 16.63 -8.28
CA VAL A 80 -24.25 17.95 -8.04
C VAL A 80 -25.47 17.88 -7.12
N PHE A 81 -25.91 16.67 -6.77
CA PHE A 81 -27.10 16.42 -5.97
C PHE A 81 -28.34 17.17 -6.45
N GLU A 82 -28.44 17.30 -7.78
CA GLU A 82 -29.61 17.86 -8.45
C GLU A 82 -30.61 16.74 -8.77
N PRO A 83 -31.91 17.02 -8.71
CA PRO A 83 -32.92 16.10 -9.20
C PRO A 83 -32.67 15.70 -10.66
N VAL A 84 -32.60 14.39 -10.92
CA VAL A 84 -32.50 13.83 -12.28
C VAL A 84 -33.58 14.40 -13.22
N PHE A 85 -34.80 14.57 -12.73
CA PHE A 85 -35.94 15.13 -13.48
C PHE A 85 -36.07 16.66 -13.38
N GLY A 86 -35.08 17.37 -12.83
CA GLY A 86 -35.03 18.84 -12.82
C GLY A 86 -36.00 19.54 -11.86
N PHE A 87 -36.71 18.81 -11.00
CA PHE A 87 -37.61 19.36 -9.99
C PHE A 87 -37.24 18.86 -8.58
N PRO A 88 -37.25 19.71 -7.55
CA PRO A 88 -36.93 19.28 -6.18
C PRO A 88 -37.97 18.26 -5.69
N TYR A 89 -37.57 17.01 -5.45
CA TYR A 89 -38.52 15.96 -5.10
C TYR A 89 -39.15 16.16 -3.73
N GLU A 90 -38.49 16.90 -2.81
CA GLU A 90 -39.08 17.26 -1.53
C GLU A 90 -40.29 18.22 -1.66
N LYS A 91 -40.47 18.82 -2.85
CA LYS A 91 -41.60 19.71 -3.19
C LYS A 91 -42.50 19.11 -4.28
N ALA A 92 -42.22 17.88 -4.74
CA ALA A 92 -43.01 17.22 -5.76
C ALA A 92 -44.37 16.81 -5.18
N HIS A 93 -45.45 17.34 -5.76
CA HIS A 93 -46.80 16.92 -5.43
C HIS A 93 -47.12 15.58 -6.12
N GLU A 94 -48.14 14.88 -5.64
CA GLU A 94 -48.56 13.57 -6.17
C GLU A 94 -48.72 13.55 -7.69
N GLY A 95 -49.22 14.66 -8.27
CA GLY A 95 -49.32 14.84 -9.72
C GLY A 95 -47.97 14.83 -10.46
N THR A 96 -46.91 15.42 -9.89
CA THR A 96 -45.56 15.40 -10.49
C THR A 96 -44.94 14.01 -10.41
N ILE A 97 -45.14 13.31 -9.30
CA ILE A 97 -44.67 11.93 -9.13
C ILE A 97 -45.36 11.02 -10.14
N LYS A 98 -46.68 11.16 -10.27
CA LYS A 98 -47.49 10.44 -11.25
C LYS A 98 -47.00 10.68 -12.68
N GLU A 99 -46.75 11.94 -13.04
CA GLU A 99 -46.18 12.33 -14.35
C GLU A 99 -44.82 11.63 -14.61
N MET A 100 -43.91 11.60 -13.63
CA MET A 100 -42.63 10.90 -13.78
C MET A 100 -42.83 9.40 -14.03
N THR A 101 -43.70 8.76 -13.25
CA THR A 101 -43.96 7.31 -13.33
C THR A 101 -44.76 6.88 -14.57
N GLU A 102 -45.63 7.75 -15.09
CA GLU A 102 -46.57 7.41 -16.18
C GLU A 102 -46.18 7.99 -17.54
N GLU A 103 -45.39 9.07 -17.59
CA GLU A 103 -45.03 9.75 -18.84
C GLU A 103 -43.53 9.65 -19.17
N ILE A 104 -42.64 9.76 -18.17
CA ILE A 104 -41.19 9.85 -18.40
C ILE A 104 -40.52 8.48 -18.39
N LEU A 105 -40.88 7.60 -17.44
CA LEU A 105 -40.28 6.26 -17.29
C LEU A 105 -40.79 5.20 -18.29
N PRO A 106 -42.08 5.17 -18.68
CA PRO A 106 -42.60 4.11 -19.54
C PRO A 106 -41.94 4.02 -20.93
N PRO A 107 -41.61 5.13 -21.63
CA PRO A 107 -40.89 5.08 -22.91
C PRO A 107 -39.54 4.36 -22.85
N CYS A 108 -38.89 4.34 -21.69
CA CYS A 108 -37.57 3.73 -21.51
C CYS A 108 -37.64 2.27 -21.06
N SER A 109 -38.80 1.82 -20.59
CA SER A 109 -38.99 0.48 -20.01
C SER A 109 -39.82 -0.48 -20.87
N GLY A 110 -40.38 -0.03 -22.00
CA GLY A 110 -41.17 -0.85 -22.91
C GLY A 110 -41.17 -0.37 -24.37
N SER A 111 -41.91 -1.08 -25.23
CA SER A 111 -42.03 -0.83 -26.68
C SER A 111 -42.96 0.36 -27.02
N ILE A 112 -42.93 1.42 -26.22
CA ILE A 112 -43.75 2.62 -26.48
C ILE A 112 -43.08 3.44 -27.59
N LYS A 113 -43.88 4.04 -28.49
CA LYS A 113 -43.38 4.85 -29.61
C LYS A 113 -42.54 6.02 -29.08
N GLY A 114 -41.27 6.10 -29.49
CA GLY A 114 -40.44 7.31 -29.32
C GLY A 114 -38.99 7.08 -28.90
N ALA A 115 -38.67 5.96 -28.25
CA ALA A 115 -37.30 5.60 -27.86
C ALA A 115 -36.68 4.60 -28.85
N LYS A 116 -35.35 4.67 -29.06
CA LYS A 116 -34.65 3.68 -29.89
C LYS A 116 -34.63 2.30 -29.19
N PRO A 117 -34.81 1.19 -29.93
CA PRO A 117 -34.79 -0.16 -29.35
C PRO A 117 -33.51 -0.47 -28.55
N GLU A 118 -32.36 0.01 -29.02
CA GLU A 118 -31.05 -0.17 -28.38
C GLU A 118 -31.00 0.45 -26.98
N THR A 119 -31.53 1.67 -26.83
CA THR A 119 -31.57 2.39 -25.55
C THR A 119 -32.50 1.70 -24.56
N VAL A 120 -33.67 1.24 -25.03
CA VAL A 120 -34.63 0.48 -24.23
C VAL A 120 -34.04 -0.86 -23.76
N GLN A 121 -33.32 -1.55 -24.64
CA GLN A 121 -32.67 -2.82 -24.30
C GLN A 121 -31.54 -2.63 -23.28
N ALA A 122 -30.79 -1.53 -23.37
CA ALA A 122 -29.76 -1.17 -22.39
C ALA A 122 -30.34 -0.72 -21.03
N PHE A 123 -31.52 -0.10 -21.02
CA PHE A 123 -32.17 0.36 -19.78
C PHE A 123 -32.93 -0.76 -19.06
N ARG A 124 -33.47 -1.76 -19.77
CA ARG A 124 -34.24 -2.87 -19.21
C ARG A 124 -33.62 -3.53 -17.96
N PRO A 125 -32.33 -3.92 -17.92
CA PRO A 125 -31.75 -4.53 -16.71
C PRO A 125 -31.66 -3.57 -15.53
N LEU A 126 -31.71 -2.26 -15.78
CA LEU A 126 -31.53 -1.18 -14.81
C LEU A 126 -32.87 -0.60 -14.31
N LYS A 127 -34.00 -1.00 -14.91
CA LYS A 127 -35.36 -0.54 -14.55
C LYS A 127 -35.68 -0.73 -13.06
N ILE A 128 -35.23 -1.84 -12.48
CA ILE A 128 -35.46 -2.18 -11.07
C ILE A 128 -34.95 -1.10 -10.11
N LEU A 129 -33.84 -0.43 -10.47
CA LEU A 129 -33.28 0.65 -9.68
C LEU A 129 -34.20 1.87 -9.67
N VAL A 130 -34.81 2.19 -10.79
CA VAL A 130 -35.70 3.36 -10.90
C VAL A 130 -37.06 3.10 -10.25
N ASP A 131 -37.62 1.90 -10.44
CA ASP A 131 -38.89 1.50 -9.85
C ASP A 131 -38.86 1.51 -8.32
N ALA A 132 -37.71 1.18 -7.72
CA ALA A 132 -37.55 1.17 -6.27
C ALA A 132 -37.69 2.57 -5.66
N GLY A 133 -37.27 3.64 -6.36
CA GLY A 133 -37.08 4.97 -5.76
C GLY A 133 -38.34 5.83 -5.59
N PHE A 134 -39.36 5.60 -6.41
CA PHE A 134 -40.54 6.47 -6.49
C PHE A 134 -41.66 6.36 -5.42
N PRO A 135 -41.66 5.46 -4.41
CA PRO A 135 -42.79 5.39 -3.46
C PRO A 135 -42.72 6.24 -2.17
N PHE A 136 -41.67 7.02 -1.85
CA PHE A 136 -41.50 7.53 -0.46
C PHE A 136 -41.09 9.01 -0.32
N GLN A 137 -42.04 9.95 -0.31
CA GLN A 137 -41.76 11.38 -0.11
C GLN A 137 -41.01 11.69 1.20
N GLU A 138 -41.37 11.07 2.33
CA GLU A 138 -40.69 11.30 3.61
C GLU A 138 -39.25 10.75 3.63
N ALA A 139 -39.03 9.59 3.02
CA ALA A 139 -37.68 9.01 2.90
C ALA A 139 -36.80 9.87 1.96
N MET A 140 -37.39 10.43 0.90
CA MET A 140 -36.70 11.38 0.02
C MET A 140 -36.26 12.63 0.76
N ALA A 141 -37.17 13.28 1.50
CA ALA A 141 -36.85 14.48 2.26
C ALA A 141 -35.76 14.22 3.32
N ARG A 142 -35.80 13.06 3.98
CA ARG A 142 -34.78 12.66 4.97
C ARG A 142 -33.40 12.46 4.32
N ALA A 143 -33.31 11.71 3.23
CA ALA A 143 -32.04 11.45 2.56
C ALA A 143 -31.46 12.72 1.89
N VAL A 144 -32.29 13.65 1.42
CA VAL A 144 -31.84 14.98 0.98
C VAL A 144 -31.22 15.75 2.14
N ALA A 145 -31.89 15.78 3.29
CA ALA A 145 -31.38 16.45 4.47
C ALA A 145 -30.07 15.83 4.99
N GLU A 146 -29.94 14.49 4.95
CA GLU A 146 -28.70 13.79 5.27
C GLU A 146 -27.57 14.16 4.32
N ARG A 147 -27.84 14.19 3.01
CA ARG A 147 -26.83 14.57 2.02
C ARG A 147 -26.37 16.02 2.16
N ILE A 148 -27.27 16.95 2.45
CA ILE A 148 -26.90 18.34 2.70
C ILE A 148 -25.92 18.41 3.89
N LYS A 149 -26.22 17.70 4.98
CA LYS A 149 -25.35 17.64 6.16
C LYS A 149 -23.98 17.01 5.84
N GLU A 150 -23.96 15.92 5.08
CA GLU A 150 -22.71 15.28 4.62
C GLU A 150 -21.85 16.24 3.78
N GLU A 151 -22.48 16.99 2.87
CA GLU A 151 -21.79 17.93 2.00
C GLU A 151 -21.27 19.15 2.78
N GLU A 152 -22.06 19.67 3.71
CA GLU A 152 -21.64 20.72 4.64
C GLU A 152 -20.46 20.26 5.49
N TRP A 153 -20.57 19.07 6.08
CA TRP A 153 -19.48 18.44 6.83
C TRP A 153 -18.23 18.28 5.97
N ARG A 154 -18.37 17.73 4.75
CA ARG A 154 -17.24 17.51 3.83
C ARG A 154 -16.55 18.83 3.48
N LYS A 155 -17.30 19.88 3.16
CA LYS A 155 -16.76 21.21 2.86
C LYS A 155 -16.02 21.79 4.06
N GLN A 156 -16.61 21.70 5.25
CA GLN A 156 -15.98 22.17 6.48
C GLN A 156 -14.70 21.38 6.77
N ALA A 157 -14.76 20.06 6.76
CA ALA A 157 -13.62 19.19 7.03
C ALA A 157 -12.47 19.43 6.03
N LEU A 158 -12.78 19.62 4.74
CA LEU A 158 -11.76 19.94 3.73
C LEU A 158 -11.14 21.33 3.93
N SER A 159 -11.93 22.31 4.41
CA SER A 159 -11.40 23.62 4.79
C SER A 159 -10.45 23.49 5.97
N GLU A 160 -10.87 22.80 7.03
CA GLU A 160 -10.05 22.57 8.22
C GLU A 160 -8.73 21.85 7.88
N ILE A 161 -8.78 20.83 7.01
CA ILE A 161 -7.58 20.12 6.53
C ILE A 161 -6.57 21.09 5.88
N ALA A 162 -7.06 22.04 5.08
CA ALA A 162 -6.19 23.02 4.43
C ALA A 162 -5.50 23.95 5.44
N ASP A 163 -6.17 24.26 6.55
CA ASP A 163 -5.70 25.17 7.59
C ASP A 163 -4.76 24.52 8.62
N ILE A 164 -4.62 23.19 8.60
CA ILE A 164 -3.69 22.49 9.51
C ILE A 164 -2.25 22.96 9.26
N PRO A 165 -1.53 23.39 10.31
CA PRO A 165 -0.18 23.91 10.17
C PRO A 165 0.82 22.81 9.82
N ALA A 166 1.84 23.15 9.04
CA ALA A 166 2.93 22.24 8.66
C ALA A 166 3.92 22.02 9.82
N THR A 167 3.45 21.32 10.85
CA THR A 167 4.18 20.98 12.09
C THR A 167 4.05 19.48 12.36
N GLN A 168 4.86 18.94 13.27
CA GLN A 168 4.74 17.53 13.67
C GLN A 168 3.35 17.21 14.23
N ASP A 169 2.82 18.09 15.09
CA ASP A 169 1.47 17.97 15.64
C ASP A 169 0.41 18.04 14.55
N GLY A 170 0.56 18.96 13.59
CA GLY A 170 -0.35 19.05 12.44
C GLY A 170 -0.33 17.78 11.57
N PHE A 171 0.85 17.19 11.35
CA PHE A 171 0.98 15.92 10.64
C PHE A 171 0.29 14.77 11.37
N ALA A 172 0.49 14.67 12.69
CA ALA A 172 -0.17 13.66 13.53
C ALA A 172 -1.69 13.85 13.56
N ASN A 173 -2.17 15.10 13.68
CA ASN A 173 -3.59 15.43 13.67
C ASN A 173 -4.29 14.98 12.37
N ILE A 174 -3.64 15.14 11.21
CA ILE A 174 -4.19 14.62 9.94
C ILE A 174 -4.36 13.10 9.99
N GLN A 175 -3.39 12.41 10.57
CA GLN A 175 -3.38 10.95 10.64
C GLN A 175 -4.39 10.39 11.64
N ASP A 176 -4.50 10.98 12.83
CA ASP A 176 -5.37 10.43 13.87
C ASP A 176 -6.83 10.87 13.69
N TYR A 177 -7.07 12.16 13.50
CA TYR A 177 -8.43 12.67 13.45
C TYR A 177 -9.11 12.37 12.10
N TYR A 178 -8.45 12.66 10.97
CA TYR A 178 -9.11 12.59 9.66
C TYR A 178 -8.99 11.23 8.96
N LEU A 179 -8.01 10.38 9.30
CA LEU A 179 -7.94 9.02 8.77
C LEU A 179 -8.57 7.96 9.69
N ARG A 180 -8.67 8.20 11.01
CA ARG A 180 -9.25 7.21 11.95
C ARG A 180 -10.53 7.69 12.61
N THR A 181 -10.55 8.87 13.24
CA THR A 181 -11.75 9.34 13.96
C THR A 181 -12.89 9.74 13.03
N GLY A 182 -12.58 10.34 11.88
CA GLY A 182 -13.56 10.69 10.84
C GLY A 182 -14.10 9.50 10.04
N GLU A 183 -13.64 8.27 10.31
CA GLU A 183 -13.97 7.10 9.50
C GLU A 183 -15.49 6.88 9.36
N GLN A 184 -16.26 7.07 10.43
CA GLN A 184 -17.71 6.92 10.38
C GLN A 184 -18.39 7.94 9.47
N GLU A 185 -17.94 9.20 9.50
CA GLU A 185 -18.48 10.25 8.62
C GLU A 185 -18.02 10.07 7.17
N ILE A 186 -16.81 9.56 6.95
CA ILE A 186 -16.32 9.19 5.62
C ILE A 186 -17.16 8.03 5.07
N GLN A 187 -17.43 6.99 5.87
CA GLN A 187 -18.27 5.86 5.44
C GLN A 187 -19.70 6.27 5.10
N ASN A 188 -20.18 7.39 5.67
CA ASN A 188 -21.47 7.98 5.33
C ASN A 188 -21.47 8.67 3.95
N LEU A 189 -20.31 9.15 3.49
CA LEU A 189 -20.16 9.74 2.16
C LEU A 189 -20.31 8.69 1.05
N TRP A 190 -20.52 9.18 -0.16
CA TRP A 190 -20.57 8.33 -1.35
C TRP A 190 -19.17 7.90 -1.77
N THR A 191 -19.04 6.79 -2.49
CA THR A 191 -17.76 6.20 -2.85
C THR A 191 -16.83 7.19 -3.57
N SER A 192 -17.34 7.98 -4.51
CA SER A 192 -16.57 9.03 -5.18
C SER A 192 -16.14 10.16 -4.24
N ASP A 193 -17.02 10.59 -3.34
CA ASP A 193 -16.70 11.64 -2.36
C ASP A 193 -15.70 11.18 -1.31
N GLN A 194 -15.80 9.93 -0.85
CA GLN A 194 -14.79 9.29 -0.01
C GLN A 194 -13.43 9.34 -0.69
N LYS A 195 -13.36 8.93 -1.96
CA LYS A 195 -12.11 8.95 -2.74
C LYS A 195 -11.58 10.37 -2.91
N ALA A 196 -12.43 11.34 -3.20
CA ALA A 196 -12.05 12.74 -3.36
C ALA A 196 -11.52 13.33 -2.03
N TYR A 197 -12.22 13.07 -0.94
CA TYR A 197 -11.83 13.49 0.40
C TYR A 197 -10.48 12.90 0.81
N LEU A 198 -10.34 11.57 0.75
CA LEU A 198 -9.10 10.86 1.10
C LEU A 198 -7.93 11.30 0.22
N ARG A 199 -8.17 11.60 -1.07
CA ARG A 199 -7.13 12.15 -1.95
C ARG A 199 -6.65 13.51 -1.44
N ARG A 200 -7.56 14.39 -1.01
CA ARG A 200 -7.18 15.72 -0.50
C ARG A 200 -6.45 15.63 0.84
N VAL A 201 -6.88 14.74 1.73
CA VAL A 201 -6.20 14.42 2.99
C VAL A 201 -4.78 13.94 2.73
N LYS A 202 -4.60 12.95 1.84
CA LYS A 202 -3.28 12.39 1.49
C LYS A 202 -2.37 13.43 0.84
N ALA A 203 -2.90 14.26 -0.06
CA ALA A 203 -2.15 15.35 -0.67
C ALA A 203 -1.63 16.33 0.39
N ARG A 204 -2.51 16.78 1.30
CA ARG A 204 -2.12 17.69 2.38
C ARG A 204 -1.08 17.08 3.33
N ARG A 205 -1.25 15.81 3.69
CA ARG A 205 -0.27 15.07 4.50
C ARG A 205 1.09 14.97 3.81
N GLY A 206 1.10 14.75 2.49
CA GLY A 206 2.32 14.76 1.68
C GLY A 206 3.01 16.13 1.66
N GLU A 207 2.25 17.22 1.51
CA GLU A 207 2.77 18.59 1.58
C GLU A 207 3.43 18.89 2.93
N ILE A 208 2.75 18.59 4.04
CA ILE A 208 3.31 18.80 5.38
C ILE A 208 4.52 17.89 5.60
N GLY A 209 4.44 16.62 5.19
CA GLY A 209 5.54 15.67 5.26
C GLY A 209 6.79 16.19 4.54
N LYS A 210 6.63 16.84 3.39
CA LYS A 210 7.75 17.44 2.65
C LYS A 210 8.39 18.57 3.45
N ILE A 211 7.58 19.50 3.97
CA ILE A 211 8.08 20.63 4.76
C ILE A 211 8.85 20.14 6.00
N LEU A 212 8.35 19.11 6.67
CA LEU A 212 9.04 18.51 7.82
C LEU A 212 10.33 17.80 7.41
N LEU A 213 10.33 17.09 6.28
CA LEU A 213 11.53 16.46 5.74
C LEU A 213 12.62 17.49 5.43
N ASP A 214 12.27 18.60 4.77
CA ASP A 214 13.21 19.66 4.40
C ASP A 214 13.84 20.34 5.64
N GLN A 215 13.19 20.27 6.80
CA GLN A 215 13.72 20.77 8.08
C GLN A 215 14.59 19.75 8.82
N LEU A 216 14.28 18.46 8.66
CA LEU A 216 14.88 17.38 9.44
C LEU A 216 16.06 16.73 8.73
N LEU A 217 16.01 16.64 7.41
CA LEU A 217 16.95 15.87 6.61
C LEU A 217 17.63 16.76 5.56
N PRO A 218 18.95 16.58 5.33
CA PRO A 218 19.59 17.12 4.14
C PRO A 218 19.10 16.38 2.89
N GLU A 219 19.43 16.91 1.71
CA GLU A 219 19.16 16.23 0.43
C GLU A 219 19.68 14.78 0.44
N PRO A 220 18.98 13.82 -0.21
CA PRO A 220 19.32 12.40 -0.16
C PRO A 220 20.78 12.09 -0.51
N ASP A 221 21.35 12.76 -1.50
CA ASP A 221 22.73 12.55 -1.96
C ASP A 221 23.79 13.10 -1.00
N MET A 222 23.40 13.90 0.00
CA MET A 222 24.30 14.50 0.98
C MET A 222 24.54 13.61 2.20
N PHE A 223 23.82 12.49 2.36
CA PHE A 223 24.02 11.63 3.53
C PHE A 223 25.35 10.87 3.46
N PRO A 224 26.20 10.99 4.48
CA PRO A 224 27.37 10.13 4.61
C PRO A 224 26.94 8.69 4.90
N ALA A 225 27.79 7.72 4.56
CA ALA A 225 27.55 6.32 4.90
C ALA A 225 27.85 6.10 6.39
N SER A 226 26.83 6.20 7.23
CA SER A 226 26.95 6.07 8.69
C SER A 226 25.65 5.57 9.33
N PHE A 227 25.74 4.97 10.52
CA PHE A 227 24.56 4.57 11.30
C PHE A 227 23.70 5.78 11.71
N ALA A 228 24.31 6.92 12.04
CA ALA A 228 23.57 8.15 12.34
C ALA A 228 22.70 8.61 11.15
N SER A 229 23.21 8.47 9.92
CA SER A 229 22.42 8.72 8.71
C SER A 229 21.22 7.78 8.59
N LEU A 230 21.40 6.50 8.89
CA LEU A 230 20.33 5.51 8.85
C LEU A 230 19.26 5.78 9.92
N GLU A 231 19.67 6.18 11.12
CA GLU A 231 18.77 6.58 12.20
C GLU A 231 17.95 7.81 11.82
N ASN A 232 18.58 8.84 11.24
CA ASN A 232 17.88 10.04 10.77
C ASN A 232 16.84 9.71 9.69
N ILE A 233 17.21 8.91 8.68
CA ILE A 233 16.27 8.48 7.64
C ILE A 233 15.13 7.65 8.25
N ARG A 234 15.44 6.77 9.22
CA ARG A 234 14.43 5.95 9.91
C ARG A 234 13.45 6.80 10.71
N ALA A 235 13.94 7.80 11.44
CA ALA A 235 13.09 8.74 12.19
C ALA A 235 12.12 9.50 11.28
N ALA A 236 12.48 9.69 10.01
CA ALA A 236 11.67 10.38 9.01
C ALA A 236 10.76 9.45 8.17
N GLU A 237 10.77 8.14 8.40
CA GLU A 237 9.95 7.15 7.67
C GLU A 237 8.45 7.52 7.60
N PRO A 238 7.81 8.03 8.67
CA PRO A 238 6.40 8.44 8.59
C PRO A 238 6.13 9.50 7.53
N TYR A 239 7.06 10.44 7.35
CA TYR A 239 6.94 11.50 6.35
C TYR A 239 7.20 10.96 4.94
N LEU A 240 8.22 10.10 4.77
CA LEU A 240 8.50 9.45 3.49
C LEU A 240 7.31 8.60 3.00
N LEU A 241 6.63 7.91 3.92
CA LEU A 241 5.40 7.18 3.61
C LEU A 241 4.28 8.12 3.13
N ALA A 242 4.08 9.25 3.80
CA ALA A 242 3.09 10.24 3.38
C ALA A 242 3.37 10.81 1.98
N LEU A 243 4.63 11.07 1.64
CA LEU A 243 5.04 11.49 0.30
C LEU A 243 4.65 10.44 -0.75
N LYS A 244 4.89 9.15 -0.46
CA LYS A 244 4.53 8.04 -1.36
C LYS A 244 3.02 7.95 -1.59
N GLU A 245 2.22 8.18 -0.55
CA GLU A 245 0.76 8.09 -0.57
C GLU A 245 0.06 9.32 -1.17
N SER A 246 0.76 10.46 -1.30
CA SER A 246 0.19 11.77 -1.66
C SER A 246 -0.52 11.82 -3.02
N GLY A 247 -0.14 10.95 -3.96
CA GLY A 247 -0.62 11.01 -5.35
C GLY A 247 0.22 11.93 -6.25
N ASP A 248 1.09 12.75 -5.67
CA ASP A 248 2.02 13.61 -6.38
C ASP A 248 3.27 12.81 -6.81
N GLN A 249 3.61 12.90 -8.09
CA GLN A 249 4.71 12.12 -8.67
C GLN A 249 6.08 12.61 -8.19
N ASP A 250 6.27 13.92 -8.00
CA ASP A 250 7.53 14.49 -7.57
C ASP A 250 7.81 14.13 -6.10
N LEU A 251 6.77 14.17 -5.26
CA LEU A 251 6.86 13.74 -3.86
C LEU A 251 7.19 12.25 -3.74
N ARG A 252 6.57 11.40 -4.58
CA ARG A 252 6.89 9.98 -4.67
C ARG A 252 8.35 9.75 -5.04
N HIS A 253 8.84 10.43 -6.08
CA HIS A 253 10.24 10.32 -6.48
C HIS A 253 11.22 10.79 -5.41
N LEU A 254 10.86 11.82 -4.63
CA LEU A 254 11.66 12.24 -3.49
C LEU A 254 11.76 11.12 -2.42
N ALA A 255 10.63 10.50 -2.05
CA ALA A 255 10.63 9.38 -1.11
C ALA A 255 11.44 8.17 -1.62
N GLU A 256 11.36 7.88 -2.92
CA GLU A 256 12.17 6.85 -3.57
C GLU A 256 13.67 7.17 -3.52
N ARG A 257 14.08 8.44 -3.72
CA ARG A 257 15.48 8.86 -3.59
C ARG A 257 16.02 8.62 -2.17
N TYR A 258 15.26 8.96 -1.13
CA TYR A 258 15.65 8.67 0.25
C TYR A 258 15.76 7.17 0.53
N THR A 259 14.81 6.38 0.00
CA THR A 259 14.84 4.91 0.15
C THR A 259 16.06 4.31 -0.55
N ALA A 260 16.35 4.75 -1.77
CA ALA A 260 17.53 4.34 -2.51
C ALA A 260 18.83 4.75 -1.79
N GLN A 261 18.86 5.94 -1.18
CA GLN A 261 20.02 6.35 -0.39
C GLN A 261 20.20 5.49 0.86
N LYS A 262 19.12 5.17 1.59
CA LYS A 262 19.16 4.24 2.73
C LYS A 262 19.83 2.92 2.32
N HIS A 263 19.41 2.34 1.20
CA HIS A 263 20.02 1.12 0.67
C HIS A 263 21.52 1.29 0.36
N ARG A 264 21.92 2.37 -0.33
CA ARG A 264 23.33 2.65 -0.61
C ARG A 264 24.18 2.81 0.64
N ILE A 265 23.65 3.43 1.69
CA ILE A 265 24.35 3.58 2.97
C ILE A 265 24.54 2.20 3.61
N VAL A 266 23.49 1.38 3.67
CA VAL A 266 23.56 0.02 4.20
C VAL A 266 24.58 -0.81 3.43
N GLU A 267 24.54 -0.78 2.09
CA GLU A 267 25.49 -1.48 1.22
C GLU A 267 26.94 -1.10 1.52
N LYS A 268 27.22 0.20 1.69
CA LYS A 268 28.57 0.68 2.02
C LYS A 268 29.03 0.23 3.41
N LEU A 269 28.16 0.28 4.41
CA LEU A 269 28.49 -0.15 5.77
C LEU A 269 28.73 -1.66 5.82
N ILE A 270 27.87 -2.46 5.18
CA ILE A 270 28.06 -3.91 5.06
C ILE A 270 29.35 -4.23 4.29
N GLY A 271 29.65 -3.50 3.21
CA GLY A 271 30.88 -3.68 2.45
C GLY A 271 32.13 -3.49 3.30
N ALA A 272 32.15 -2.49 4.18
CA ALA A 272 33.27 -2.26 5.10
C ALA A 272 33.45 -3.42 6.09
N GLU A 273 32.36 -3.96 6.65
CA GLU A 273 32.41 -5.12 7.54
C GLU A 273 32.89 -6.38 6.82
N VAL A 274 32.48 -6.57 5.56
CA VAL A 274 32.96 -7.68 4.72
C VAL A 274 34.46 -7.54 4.45
N ASP A 275 34.98 -6.34 4.22
CA ASP A 275 36.42 -6.12 4.07
C ASP A 275 37.19 -6.52 5.34
N ASP A 276 36.64 -6.22 6.52
CA ASP A 276 37.22 -6.62 7.81
C ASP A 276 37.17 -8.13 8.02
N LEU A 277 36.06 -8.80 7.68
CA LEU A 277 35.97 -10.26 7.63
C LEU A 277 37.07 -10.87 6.76
N MET A 278 37.33 -10.28 5.58
CA MET A 278 38.30 -10.82 4.64
C MET A 278 39.75 -10.70 5.14
N ARG A 279 40.03 -9.73 6.03
CA ARG A 279 41.33 -9.55 6.70
C ARG A 279 41.60 -10.55 7.81
N ILE A 280 40.58 -11.24 8.34
CA ILE A 280 40.76 -12.26 9.38
C ILE A 280 41.71 -13.36 8.88
N PRO A 281 42.71 -13.80 9.64
CA PRO A 281 43.65 -14.82 9.20
C PRO A 281 42.99 -16.19 8.97
N HIS A 282 43.58 -17.01 8.08
CA HIS A 282 43.10 -18.37 7.81
C HIS A 282 43.62 -19.43 8.79
N ASN A 283 44.15 -19.03 9.95
CA ASN A 283 44.73 -19.92 10.97
C ASN A 283 43.70 -20.22 12.08
N GLU A 284 44.16 -20.81 13.18
CA GLU A 284 43.29 -21.14 14.33
C GLU A 284 42.61 -19.91 14.94
N ASP A 285 43.32 -18.79 15.06
CA ASP A 285 42.77 -17.54 15.59
C ASP A 285 41.57 -17.07 14.76
N GLY A 286 41.59 -17.37 13.45
CA GLY A 286 40.50 -17.09 12.54
C GLY A 286 39.15 -17.71 12.94
N PHE A 287 39.13 -18.86 13.64
CA PHE A 287 37.87 -19.47 14.10
C PHE A 287 37.12 -18.58 15.09
N HIS A 288 37.84 -18.04 16.06
CA HIS A 288 37.28 -17.17 17.08
C HIS A 288 36.86 -15.83 16.47
N LEU A 289 37.76 -15.20 15.72
CA LEU A 289 37.53 -13.89 15.13
C LEU A 289 36.37 -13.89 14.13
N THR A 290 36.23 -14.94 13.31
CA THR A 290 35.07 -15.03 12.39
C THR A 290 33.76 -15.26 13.13
N LYS A 291 33.77 -16.00 14.23
CA LYS A 291 32.58 -16.16 15.08
C LYS A 291 32.15 -14.82 15.67
N GLU A 292 33.07 -14.10 16.33
CA GLU A 292 32.79 -12.79 16.93
C GLU A 292 32.29 -11.80 15.88
N TRP A 293 32.95 -11.76 14.73
CA TRP A 293 32.52 -10.95 13.60
C TRP A 293 31.08 -11.26 13.20
N PHE A 294 30.71 -12.53 13.06
CA PHE A 294 29.35 -12.91 12.63
C PHE A 294 28.28 -12.56 13.67
N GLU A 295 28.57 -12.75 14.95
CA GLU A 295 27.65 -12.42 16.04
C GLU A 295 27.40 -10.90 16.08
N GLU A 296 28.46 -10.09 15.97
CA GLU A 296 28.36 -8.63 15.95
C GLU A 296 27.69 -8.13 14.67
N PHE A 297 28.06 -8.68 13.51
CA PHE A 297 27.48 -8.34 12.22
C PHE A 297 25.96 -8.58 12.21
N GLN A 298 25.50 -9.75 12.69
CA GLN A 298 24.08 -10.06 12.81
C GLN A 298 23.38 -9.09 13.77
N ARG A 299 23.99 -8.77 14.92
CA ARG A 299 23.41 -7.86 15.90
C ARG A 299 23.18 -6.46 15.32
N VAL A 300 24.14 -5.96 14.55
CA VAL A 300 24.12 -4.60 14.00
C VAL A 300 23.23 -4.50 12.76
N PHE A 301 23.28 -5.49 11.86
CA PHE A 301 22.60 -5.44 10.56
C PHE A 301 21.28 -6.22 10.48
N ALA A 302 20.82 -6.87 11.56
CA ALA A 302 19.52 -7.55 11.61
C ALA A 302 18.33 -6.70 11.09
N PRO A 303 18.24 -5.37 11.36
CA PRO A 303 17.15 -4.54 10.81
C PRO A 303 17.15 -4.40 9.28
N TYR A 304 18.21 -4.85 8.59
CA TYR A 304 18.40 -4.74 7.14
C TYR A 304 18.56 -6.11 6.47
N ALA A 305 18.01 -7.16 7.10
CA ALA A 305 18.17 -8.55 6.68
C ALA A 305 17.59 -8.84 5.28
N ASP A 306 16.70 -8.00 4.78
CA ASP A 306 16.04 -8.10 3.48
C ASP A 306 16.90 -7.57 2.31
N THR A 307 18.05 -6.97 2.59
CA THR A 307 18.91 -6.40 1.55
C THR A 307 19.77 -7.45 0.83
N GLU A 308 20.03 -7.23 -0.46
CA GLU A 308 20.93 -8.08 -1.24
C GLU A 308 22.35 -8.12 -0.64
N ALA A 309 22.83 -6.97 -0.15
CA ALA A 309 24.12 -6.85 0.53
C ALA A 309 24.23 -7.78 1.74
N MET A 310 23.16 -7.95 2.51
CA MET A 310 23.15 -8.90 3.64
C MET A 310 23.35 -10.34 3.15
N GLN A 311 22.66 -10.74 2.08
CA GLN A 311 22.79 -12.09 1.51
C GLN A 311 24.20 -12.34 1.00
N GLN A 312 24.80 -11.36 0.32
CA GLN A 312 26.18 -11.44 -0.15
C GLN A 312 27.18 -11.52 1.01
N ALA A 313 26.99 -10.73 2.08
CA ALA A 313 27.84 -10.77 3.27
C ALA A 313 27.79 -12.13 3.99
N VAL A 314 26.61 -12.73 4.11
CA VAL A 314 26.45 -14.10 4.65
C VAL A 314 27.17 -15.13 3.76
N GLY A 315 27.10 -14.99 2.44
CA GLY A 315 27.86 -15.83 1.52
C GLY A 315 29.37 -15.70 1.69
N ASN A 316 29.88 -14.46 1.78
CA ASN A 316 31.30 -14.18 2.02
C ASN A 316 31.77 -14.76 3.35
N PHE A 317 30.96 -14.63 4.41
CA PHE A 317 31.22 -15.25 5.70
C PHE A 317 31.36 -16.77 5.59
N GLN A 318 30.40 -17.45 4.96
CA GLN A 318 30.44 -18.90 4.78
C GLN A 318 31.68 -19.33 4.00
N GLY A 319 32.02 -18.61 2.93
CA GLY A 319 33.23 -18.86 2.13
C GLY A 319 34.51 -18.68 2.94
N LYS A 320 34.63 -17.57 3.68
CA LYS A 320 35.78 -17.30 4.56
C LYS A 320 35.95 -18.39 5.60
N ARG A 321 34.84 -18.80 6.21
CA ARG A 321 34.84 -19.81 7.25
C ARG A 321 35.20 -21.19 6.75
N GLN A 322 34.67 -21.58 5.59
CA GLN A 322 35.08 -22.79 4.88
C GLN A 322 36.60 -22.81 4.64
N ALA A 323 37.18 -21.70 4.16
CA ALA A 323 38.62 -21.60 3.92
C ALA A 323 39.45 -21.74 5.19
N ILE A 324 39.00 -21.18 6.32
CA ILE A 324 39.66 -21.37 7.63
C ILE A 324 39.62 -22.84 8.04
N PHE A 325 38.45 -23.50 7.95
CA PHE A 325 38.35 -24.93 8.26
C PHE A 325 39.27 -25.79 7.38
N GLU A 326 39.30 -25.54 6.07
CA GLU A 326 40.15 -26.27 5.14
C GLU A 326 41.64 -26.08 5.41
N ASN A 327 42.07 -24.86 5.67
CA ASN A 327 43.48 -24.57 5.98
C ASN A 327 43.94 -25.24 7.28
N ASN A 328 43.04 -25.37 8.25
CA ASN A 328 43.31 -25.98 9.55
C ASN A 328 42.93 -27.47 9.63
N ARG A 329 42.61 -28.10 8.49
CA ARG A 329 42.09 -29.49 8.39
C ARG A 329 42.89 -30.49 9.22
N ARG A 330 44.22 -30.53 9.02
CA ARG A 330 45.08 -31.54 9.66
C ARG A 330 45.03 -31.45 11.18
N MET A 331 45.06 -30.22 11.70
CA MET A 331 45.01 -29.96 13.13
C MET A 331 43.65 -30.36 13.71
N ILE A 332 42.55 -30.01 13.04
CA ILE A 332 41.20 -30.43 13.46
C ILE A 332 41.13 -31.95 13.57
N TYR A 333 41.51 -32.68 12.52
CA TYR A 333 41.48 -34.15 12.56
C TYR A 333 42.42 -34.76 13.62
N SER A 334 43.57 -34.13 13.93
CA SER A 334 44.46 -34.60 14.99
C SER A 334 43.81 -34.47 16.37
N ARG A 335 43.19 -33.32 16.68
CA ARG A 335 42.49 -33.10 17.96
C ARG A 335 41.40 -34.14 18.20
N PHE A 336 40.66 -34.50 17.15
CA PHE A 336 39.63 -35.53 17.24
C PHE A 336 40.19 -36.96 17.31
N ALA A 337 41.37 -37.22 16.74
CA ALA A 337 42.01 -38.53 16.82
C ALA A 337 42.63 -38.82 18.21
N GLU A 338 42.91 -37.76 18.99
CA GLU A 338 43.43 -37.86 20.36
C GLU A 338 42.34 -38.22 21.39
N LEU A 339 41.07 -38.12 21.00
CA LEU A 339 39.96 -38.61 21.82
C LEU A 339 39.98 -40.15 21.81
N GLY A 340 40.38 -40.76 22.93
CA GLY A 340 40.42 -42.21 23.12
C GLY A 340 39.04 -42.89 23.07
N LEU A 341 38.92 -44.12 23.58
CA LEU A 341 37.65 -44.87 23.61
C LEU A 341 36.97 -44.79 24.99
N GLY A 342 35.63 -44.63 25.03
CA GLY A 342 34.81 -44.74 26.26
C GLY A 342 33.82 -43.58 26.50
N ASN A 343 33.04 -43.66 27.58
CA ASN A 343 32.01 -42.64 27.91
C ASN A 343 32.58 -41.24 28.24
N THR A 344 33.80 -41.17 28.77
CA THR A 344 34.53 -39.91 28.99
C THR A 344 34.97 -39.28 27.66
N ALA A 345 35.35 -40.10 26.67
CA ALA A 345 35.69 -39.63 25.34
C ALA A 345 34.47 -39.05 24.61
N ARG A 346 33.26 -39.60 24.86
CA ARG A 346 32.00 -39.06 24.30
C ARG A 346 31.69 -37.63 24.76
N GLN A 347 31.79 -37.36 26.06
CA GLN A 347 31.54 -36.00 26.58
C GLN A 347 32.60 -35.00 26.08
N GLN A 348 33.85 -35.46 25.96
CA GLN A 348 34.93 -34.67 25.38
C GLN A 348 34.72 -34.43 23.88
N GLU A 349 34.17 -35.40 23.15
CA GLU A 349 33.81 -35.28 21.74
C GLU A 349 32.67 -34.28 21.53
N GLU A 350 31.59 -34.35 22.31
CA GLU A 350 30.49 -33.37 22.28
C GLU A 350 31.01 -31.95 22.48
N LYS A 351 31.85 -31.76 23.49
CA LYS A 351 32.48 -30.48 23.78
C LYS A 351 33.38 -30.02 22.64
N LEU A 352 34.22 -30.90 22.10
CA LEU A 352 35.15 -30.56 21.02
C LEU A 352 34.42 -30.23 19.71
N ILE A 353 33.29 -30.90 19.40
CA ILE A 353 32.44 -30.55 18.25
C ILE A 353 31.85 -29.16 18.44
N ALA A 354 31.29 -28.87 19.62
CA ALA A 354 30.71 -27.55 19.90
C ALA A 354 31.76 -26.43 19.89
N GLU A 355 33.00 -26.70 20.30
CA GLU A 355 34.11 -25.76 20.24
C GLU A 355 34.62 -25.57 18.80
N THR A 356 34.67 -26.64 18.01
CA THR A 356 35.19 -26.60 16.63
C THR A 356 34.18 -26.01 15.65
N PHE A 357 32.89 -26.29 15.83
CA PHE A 357 31.79 -25.84 14.98
C PHE A 357 30.75 -25.05 15.79
N PRO A 358 31.13 -23.89 16.35
CA PRO A 358 30.33 -23.20 17.37
C PRO A 358 29.09 -22.50 16.82
N LEU A 359 28.93 -22.37 15.50
CA LEU A 359 27.77 -21.69 14.92
C LEU A 359 26.89 -22.66 14.12
N PRO A 360 25.57 -22.48 14.13
CA PRO A 360 24.64 -23.33 13.36
C PRO A 360 24.98 -23.43 11.87
N SER A 361 25.50 -22.34 11.27
CA SER A 361 25.90 -22.31 9.86
C SER A 361 27.06 -23.29 9.52
N ASP A 362 27.90 -23.63 10.50
CA ASP A 362 29.05 -24.52 10.29
C ASP A 362 28.62 -25.91 9.83
N TYR A 363 27.49 -26.38 10.35
CA TYR A 363 26.92 -27.68 10.05
C TYR A 363 26.43 -27.83 8.60
N HIS A 364 26.41 -26.72 7.85
CA HIS A 364 26.05 -26.67 6.44
C HIS A 364 27.26 -26.60 5.52
N LEU A 365 28.43 -26.25 6.05
CA LEU A 365 29.65 -26.09 5.28
C LEU A 365 30.09 -27.42 4.66
N PRO A 366 30.63 -27.42 3.42
CA PRO A 366 31.19 -28.61 2.80
C PRO A 366 32.24 -29.31 3.69
N PHE A 367 33.07 -28.54 4.39
CA PHE A 367 34.06 -29.09 5.31
C PHE A 367 33.41 -29.93 6.42
N TYR A 368 32.35 -29.44 7.07
CA TYR A 368 31.69 -30.21 8.14
C TYR A 368 31.08 -31.51 7.60
N ARG A 369 30.51 -31.49 6.38
CA ARG A 369 29.97 -32.71 5.75
C ARG A 369 31.07 -33.74 5.48
N GLU A 370 32.22 -33.29 4.96
CA GLU A 370 33.41 -34.12 4.78
C GLU A 370 33.92 -34.67 6.12
N PHE A 371 34.11 -33.77 7.11
CA PHE A 371 34.53 -34.09 8.46
C PHE A 371 33.65 -35.18 9.07
N ARG A 372 32.33 -34.98 9.02
CA ARG A 372 31.34 -35.92 9.51
C ARG A 372 31.44 -37.29 8.82
N ALA A 373 31.58 -37.34 7.49
CA ALA A 373 31.67 -38.59 6.74
C ALA A 373 32.96 -39.37 7.07
N ASN A 374 34.10 -38.67 7.09
CA ASN A 374 35.41 -39.26 7.32
C ASN A 374 35.61 -39.70 8.78
N TYR A 375 35.05 -38.95 9.73
CA TYR A 375 35.11 -39.29 11.15
C TYR A 375 34.12 -40.42 11.52
N ARG A 376 32.92 -40.48 10.89
CA ARG A 376 31.96 -41.59 11.07
C ARG A 376 32.46 -42.93 10.53
N ASN A 377 33.12 -42.94 9.37
CA ASN A 377 33.61 -44.19 8.75
C ASN A 377 34.71 -44.89 9.57
N LYS A 378 35.28 -44.23 10.59
CA LYS A 378 36.19 -44.84 11.56
C LYS A 378 35.50 -45.52 12.74
N GLY A 379 34.16 -45.60 12.77
CA GLY A 379 33.40 -46.41 13.73
C GLY A 379 33.33 -45.88 15.17
N ASN A 380 33.81 -44.66 15.45
CA ASN A 380 34.08 -44.21 16.83
C ASN A 380 33.22 -43.04 17.36
N SER A 381 32.24 -42.51 16.61
CA SER A 381 31.49 -41.31 17.02
C SER A 381 30.03 -41.61 17.36
N VAL A 382 29.67 -41.57 18.65
CA VAL A 382 28.27 -41.68 19.15
C VAL A 382 27.51 -40.34 19.00
N VAL A 383 28.22 -39.22 18.90
CA VAL A 383 27.67 -37.86 18.98
C VAL A 383 27.10 -37.37 17.63
N LEU A 384 27.78 -37.65 16.53
CA LEU A 384 27.32 -37.27 15.19
C LEU A 384 26.01 -37.95 14.76
N ASP A 385 25.57 -38.99 15.47
CA ASP A 385 24.26 -39.65 15.30
C ASP A 385 23.13 -38.92 16.04
N MET A 386 23.42 -38.26 17.16
CA MET A 386 22.45 -37.41 17.87
C MET A 386 22.33 -36.02 17.24
N LEU A 387 23.45 -35.41 16.81
CA LEU A 387 23.40 -34.12 16.12
C LEU A 387 22.58 -34.17 14.82
N ASP A 388 22.45 -35.33 14.16
CA ASP A 388 21.54 -35.48 13.01
C ASP A 388 20.06 -35.40 13.42
N LYS A 389 19.73 -35.95 14.59
CA LYS A 389 18.38 -35.91 15.16
C LYS A 389 18.03 -34.50 15.65
N THR A 390 18.99 -33.79 16.24
CA THR A 390 18.82 -32.40 16.67
C THR A 390 18.86 -31.41 15.49
N LYS A 391 19.67 -31.68 14.45
CA LYS A 391 19.70 -30.91 13.20
C LYS A 391 18.35 -30.92 12.51
N ASN A 392 17.67 -32.06 12.45
CA ASN A 392 16.32 -32.10 11.89
C ASN A 392 15.34 -31.22 12.70
N ALA A 393 15.42 -31.25 14.03
CA ALA A 393 14.56 -30.42 14.89
C ALA A 393 14.88 -28.90 14.83
N VAL A 394 16.15 -28.52 14.68
CA VAL A 394 16.58 -27.11 14.57
C VAL A 394 16.37 -26.58 13.15
N MET A 395 16.47 -27.42 12.11
CA MET A 395 16.09 -27.08 10.74
C MET A 395 14.59 -26.84 10.63
N ASP A 396 13.77 -27.67 11.29
CA ASP A 396 12.33 -27.41 11.39
C ASP A 396 12.04 -26.07 12.07
N TYR A 397 12.87 -25.65 13.04
CA TYR A 397 12.77 -24.34 13.69
C TYR A 397 13.27 -23.18 12.82
N TYR A 398 14.36 -23.33 12.08
CA TYR A 398 14.90 -22.28 11.19
C TYR A 398 14.05 -22.11 9.92
N ASP A 399 13.50 -23.20 9.39
CA ASP A 399 12.49 -23.19 8.32
C ASP A 399 11.16 -22.62 8.84
N ALA A 400 10.81 -22.86 10.10
CA ALA A 400 9.66 -22.19 10.74
C ALA A 400 9.91 -20.69 10.94
N VAL A 401 11.09 -20.24 11.35
CA VAL A 401 11.42 -18.82 11.55
C VAL A 401 11.57 -18.07 10.22
N SER A 402 12.19 -18.68 9.21
CA SER A 402 12.27 -18.13 7.86
C SER A 402 10.93 -18.21 7.10
N GLY A 403 10.09 -19.20 7.41
CA GLY A 403 8.69 -19.28 7.01
C GLY A 403 7.80 -18.26 7.70
N PHE A 404 8.02 -17.96 8.99
CA PHE A 404 7.31 -16.92 9.74
C PHE A 404 7.66 -15.52 9.20
N ALA A 405 8.93 -15.29 8.85
CA ALA A 405 9.37 -14.07 8.16
C ALA A 405 8.74 -13.90 6.77
N LYS A 406 8.51 -15.00 6.04
CA LYS A 406 7.78 -14.99 4.74
C LYS A 406 6.25 -14.85 4.90
N GLY A 407 5.66 -15.42 5.96
CA GLY A 407 4.23 -15.34 6.26
C GLY A 407 3.79 -13.94 6.71
N TRP A 408 4.64 -13.21 7.44
CA TRP A 408 4.39 -11.82 7.83
C TRP A 408 4.50 -10.83 6.66
N LEU A 409 5.30 -11.13 5.63
CA LEU A 409 5.46 -10.27 4.45
C LEU A 409 4.31 -10.40 3.42
N HIS A 410 3.43 -11.41 3.57
CA HIS A 410 2.31 -11.64 2.65
C HIS A 410 0.94 -11.81 3.33
N GLY A 411 0.81 -11.47 4.62
CA GLY A 411 -0.46 -11.52 5.35
C GLY A 411 -0.91 -10.14 5.83
N THR A 412 -1.73 -9.47 5.02
CA THR A 412 -2.74 -8.54 5.55
C THR A 412 -3.63 -9.29 6.56
N PRO A 413 -3.96 -8.72 7.73
CA PRO A 413 -5.10 -9.20 8.49
C PRO A 413 -6.37 -8.87 7.70
N GLU A 414 -7.12 -9.91 7.32
CA GLU A 414 -8.59 -9.83 7.32
C GLU A 414 -9.10 -9.87 8.75
#